data_AF-A0A8T2HS93-F1
#
_entry.id   AF-A0A8T2HS93-F1
#
_cell.length_a   1.000
_cell.length_b   1.000
_cell.length_c   1.000
_cell.angle_alpha   90.00
_cell.angle_beta   90.00
_cell.angle_gamma   90.00
#
_symmetry.space_group_name_H-M   'P 1'
#
loop_
_entity.id
_entity.type
_entity.pdbx_description
1 polymer ?
#
loop_
_entity_poly.entity_id
_entity_poly.type
_entity_poly.pdbx_seq_one_letter_code
_entity_poly.pdbx_strand_id
1 'polypeptide(L)'
;MARLTSFLKSLTTPEDRLSGAEGLMTYVYGPYDPQKHTKENWQPGPYRENKSRYLWTDAFGVVNFISLAELSGKPHYLDQADALIKNVHNILGRQRGGSSLGVGASSHQPRLLGASDDHPTKGGLRIGKVHPEEHPDGDGQYYHYITKWAFALNRMSLARNDAKYNNWAVELLKAVHPHFVYRTSGGGVPKMYWKISIDMKRPMVPSEGNLDPFDGLITVRLLQNTAAAFRGRKNKEGGVKGGGGRVEEKEDVLVKEEEDFLSMVEIKYRRYHSSDPLDLGEALWLTHWALASDSSPSKSGVTMPSSTGAGEAAQGEKVKEEAWARFIATQSIQSLDKLWRDGYFSEPAGYRLAFREFGTTLGVQVNPVAATTSTSQWKKERIDALHTFWASRVIERDMDITPVMMASSLVPGAWDKNFKFKKGEEEE
;
A
#
# COMPACT_ATOMS: atom_id res chain seq x y z
N MET A 1 -19.25 -15.07 14.62
CA MET A 1 -17.92 -15.70 14.47
C MET A 1 -17.97 -17.04 13.77
N ALA A 2 -18.57 -18.10 14.36
CA ALA A 2 -18.69 -19.41 13.70
C ALA A 2 -19.27 -19.34 12.27
N ARG A 3 -20.25 -18.45 12.03
CA ARG A 3 -20.79 -18.17 10.70
C ARG A 3 -19.77 -17.59 9.71
N LEU A 4 -18.95 -16.60 10.12
CA LEU A 4 -17.92 -16.01 9.28
C LEU A 4 -16.83 -17.04 8.94
N THR A 5 -16.34 -17.75 9.96
CA THR A 5 -15.35 -18.81 9.79
C THR A 5 -15.82 -19.94 8.88
N SER A 6 -17.08 -20.36 9.01
CA SER A 6 -17.68 -21.37 8.14
C SER A 6 -17.81 -20.86 6.70
N PHE A 7 -18.21 -19.60 6.53
CA PHE A 7 -18.37 -18.98 5.21
C PHE A 7 -17.03 -18.83 4.49
N LEU A 8 -15.97 -18.42 5.20
CA LEU A 8 -14.63 -18.27 4.61
C LEU A 8 -14.04 -19.61 4.10
N LYS A 9 -14.53 -20.75 4.57
CA LYS A 9 -14.11 -22.08 4.08
C LYS A 9 -14.83 -22.52 2.81
N SER A 10 -15.96 -21.91 2.50
CA SER A 10 -16.79 -22.28 1.35
C SER A 10 -16.68 -21.30 0.19
N LEU A 11 -15.68 -20.41 0.19
CA LEU A 11 -15.50 -19.43 -0.87
C LEU A 11 -15.04 -20.14 -2.14
N THR A 12 -15.83 -20.03 -3.21
CA THR A 12 -15.52 -20.68 -4.49
C THR A 12 -15.58 -19.73 -5.69
N THR A 13 -16.28 -18.61 -5.53
CA THR A 13 -16.50 -17.62 -6.59
C THR A 13 -15.87 -16.25 -6.24
N PRO A 14 -15.63 -15.38 -7.23
CA PRO A 14 -15.25 -13.98 -6.98
C PRO A 14 -16.24 -13.25 -6.07
N GLU A 15 -17.55 -13.50 -6.21
CA GLU A 15 -18.61 -12.91 -5.41
C GLU A 15 -18.54 -13.39 -3.94
N ASP A 16 -18.25 -14.67 -3.72
CA ASP A 16 -17.99 -15.19 -2.38
C ASP A 16 -16.78 -14.50 -1.75
N ARG A 17 -15.67 -14.37 -2.50
CA ARG A 17 -14.45 -13.73 -2.01
C ARG A 17 -14.68 -12.27 -1.64
N LEU A 18 -15.47 -11.54 -2.44
CA LEU A 18 -15.87 -10.16 -2.15
C LEU A 18 -16.69 -10.09 -0.85
N SER A 19 -17.67 -10.98 -0.69
CA SER A 19 -18.49 -11.08 0.52
C SER A 19 -17.66 -11.48 1.75
N GLY A 20 -16.64 -12.34 1.57
CA GLY A 20 -15.70 -12.74 2.61
C GLY A 20 -14.85 -11.56 3.08
N ALA A 21 -14.33 -10.76 2.14
CA ALA A 21 -13.61 -9.53 2.44
C ALA A 21 -14.51 -8.51 3.17
N GLU A 22 -15.76 -8.33 2.75
CA GLU A 22 -16.75 -7.49 3.44
C GLU A 22 -16.96 -7.94 4.91
N GLY A 23 -17.12 -9.24 5.13
CA GLY A 23 -17.27 -9.81 6.48
C GLY A 23 -16.05 -9.61 7.38
N LEU A 24 -14.84 -9.75 6.82
CA LEU A 24 -13.58 -9.52 7.54
C LEU A 24 -13.39 -8.03 7.88
N MET A 25 -13.67 -7.14 6.94
CA MET A 25 -13.60 -5.69 7.17
C MET A 25 -14.62 -5.23 8.22
N THR A 26 -15.85 -5.76 8.16
CA THR A 26 -16.88 -5.53 9.18
C THR A 26 -16.47 -6.03 10.56
N TYR A 27 -15.77 -7.17 10.62
CA TYR A 27 -15.27 -7.71 11.89
C TYR A 27 -14.22 -6.82 12.55
N VAL A 28 -13.30 -6.26 11.76
CA VAL A 28 -12.19 -5.45 12.27
C VAL A 28 -12.61 -4.02 12.58
N TYR A 29 -13.32 -3.37 11.66
CA TYR A 29 -13.64 -1.95 11.74
C TYR A 29 -15.07 -1.66 12.22
N GLY A 30 -15.91 -2.68 12.35
CA GLY A 30 -17.31 -2.55 12.74
C GLY A 30 -18.26 -2.40 11.55
N PRO A 31 -19.56 -2.64 11.76
CA PRO A 31 -20.56 -2.61 10.70
C PRO A 31 -20.89 -1.19 10.25
N TYR A 32 -21.35 -1.08 9.01
CA TYR A 32 -22.10 0.07 8.52
C TYR A 32 -23.59 -0.21 8.68
N ASP A 33 -24.36 0.82 9.03
CA ASP A 33 -25.81 0.74 9.22
C ASP A 33 -26.40 1.99 8.55
N PRO A 34 -27.06 1.86 7.38
CA PRO A 34 -27.54 3.02 6.63
C PRO A 34 -28.60 3.84 7.36
N GLN A 35 -29.21 3.32 8.45
CA GLN A 35 -30.17 4.08 9.26
C GLN A 35 -29.50 4.92 10.35
N LYS A 36 -28.27 4.58 10.74
CA LYS A 36 -27.53 5.23 11.84
C LYS A 36 -26.29 5.97 11.36
N HIS A 37 -25.71 5.50 10.27
CA HIS A 37 -24.45 5.98 9.76
C HIS A 37 -24.65 6.86 8.54
N THR A 38 -23.86 7.91 8.53
CA THR A 38 -23.69 8.92 7.49
C THR A 38 -22.19 8.99 7.21
N LYS A 39 -21.82 9.73 6.16
CA LYS A 39 -20.42 10.01 5.85
C LYS A 39 -19.68 10.68 7.01
N GLU A 40 -20.39 11.42 7.86
CA GLU A 40 -19.79 12.26 8.89
C GLU A 40 -19.62 11.55 10.24
N ASN A 41 -20.44 10.53 10.54
CA ASN A 41 -20.55 9.98 11.89
C ASN A 41 -20.08 8.53 12.07
N TRP A 42 -19.87 7.76 10.99
CA TRP A 42 -19.26 6.44 11.13
C TRP A 42 -17.80 6.58 11.61
N GLN A 43 -17.39 5.71 12.51
CA GLN A 43 -16.02 5.64 13.01
C GLN A 43 -15.56 4.18 13.03
N PRO A 44 -14.28 3.91 12.72
CA PRO A 44 -13.76 2.56 12.87
C PRO A 44 -13.76 2.14 14.34
N GLY A 45 -14.25 0.94 14.62
CA GLY A 45 -14.19 0.31 15.93
C GLY A 45 -12.75 0.15 16.44
N PRO A 46 -12.53 0.15 17.76
CA PRO A 46 -11.19 -0.02 18.34
C PRO A 46 -10.63 -1.42 18.02
N TYR A 47 -9.32 -1.49 17.86
CA TYR A 47 -8.63 -2.76 17.69
C TYR A 47 -8.74 -3.63 18.94
N ARG A 48 -8.72 -4.95 18.75
CA ARG A 48 -8.92 -5.91 19.84
C ARG A 48 -7.67 -6.02 20.70
N GLU A 49 -6.50 -6.04 20.09
CA GLU A 49 -5.21 -6.17 20.79
C GLU A 49 -4.61 -4.79 21.05
N ASN A 50 -4.32 -4.01 20.00
CA ASN A 50 -3.60 -2.73 20.12
C ASN A 50 -4.44 -1.61 20.77
N LYS A 51 -5.78 -1.74 20.82
CA LYS A 51 -6.78 -0.73 21.32
C LYS A 51 -6.73 0.66 20.65
N SER A 52 -5.58 1.07 20.12
CA SER A 52 -5.30 2.26 19.31
C SER A 52 -5.40 1.91 17.81
N ARG A 53 -5.12 2.86 16.92
CA ARG A 53 -4.83 2.64 15.49
C ARG A 53 -3.42 2.08 15.28
N TYR A 54 -3.21 1.43 14.13
CA TYR A 54 -1.95 0.79 13.75
C TYR A 54 -1.70 0.98 12.25
N LEU A 55 -0.67 1.77 11.92
CA LEU A 55 -0.55 2.41 10.61
C LEU A 55 -0.53 1.41 9.44
N TRP A 56 0.14 0.27 9.61
CA TRP A 56 0.16 -0.79 8.59
C TRP A 56 -1.23 -1.37 8.37
N THR A 57 -1.90 -1.81 9.44
CA THR A 57 -3.23 -2.42 9.34
C THR A 57 -4.21 -1.45 8.70
N ASP A 58 -4.22 -0.20 9.15
CA ASP A 58 -5.14 0.80 8.63
C ASP A 58 -4.85 1.16 7.16
N ALA A 59 -3.58 1.13 6.72
CA ALA A 59 -3.23 1.32 5.30
C ALA A 59 -3.88 0.24 4.41
N PHE A 60 -3.75 -1.03 4.78
CA PHE A 60 -4.44 -2.12 4.07
C PHE A 60 -5.96 -2.00 4.20
N GLY A 61 -6.47 -1.58 5.36
CA GLY A 61 -7.90 -1.35 5.57
C GLY A 61 -8.51 -0.32 4.62
N VAL A 62 -7.83 0.83 4.43
CA VAL A 62 -8.23 1.86 3.46
C VAL A 62 -8.27 1.29 2.04
N VAL A 63 -7.23 0.57 1.62
CA VAL A 63 -7.17 -0.01 0.27
C VAL A 63 -8.26 -1.07 0.07
N ASN A 64 -8.58 -1.85 1.10
CA ASN A 64 -9.67 -2.82 1.08
C ASN A 64 -11.03 -2.14 0.95
N PHE A 65 -11.30 -1.09 1.72
CA PHE A 65 -12.55 -0.33 1.59
C PHE A 65 -12.71 0.29 0.20
N ILE A 66 -11.64 0.86 -0.36
CA ILE A 66 -11.65 1.36 -1.74
C ILE A 66 -11.99 0.23 -2.73
N SER A 67 -11.36 -0.93 -2.58
CA SER A 67 -11.60 -2.08 -3.43
C SER A 67 -13.04 -2.59 -3.32
N LEU A 68 -13.58 -2.66 -2.11
CA LEU A 68 -14.97 -3.02 -1.86
C LEU A 68 -15.94 -2.02 -2.50
N ALA A 69 -15.68 -0.71 -2.41
CA ALA A 69 -16.53 0.30 -3.03
C ALA A 69 -16.64 0.13 -4.54
N GLU A 70 -15.49 0.02 -5.22
CA GLU A 70 -15.42 -0.06 -6.68
C GLU A 70 -16.07 -1.34 -7.22
N LEU A 71 -15.79 -2.47 -6.57
CA LEU A 71 -16.26 -3.79 -7.00
C LEU A 71 -17.73 -4.05 -6.65
N SER A 72 -18.20 -3.60 -5.48
CA SER A 72 -19.60 -3.79 -5.08
C SER A 72 -20.54 -2.68 -5.60
N GLY A 73 -19.98 -1.54 -6.00
CA GLY A 73 -20.76 -0.34 -6.32
C GLY A 73 -21.40 0.35 -5.11
N LYS A 74 -21.08 -0.06 -3.88
CA LYS A 74 -21.65 0.54 -2.66
C LYS A 74 -20.78 1.73 -2.20
N PRO A 75 -21.26 2.99 -2.29
CA PRO A 75 -20.42 4.17 -2.05
C PRO A 75 -19.98 4.35 -0.59
N HIS A 76 -20.74 3.81 0.37
CA HIS A 76 -20.44 3.95 1.80
C HIS A 76 -19.05 3.40 2.19
N TYR A 77 -18.49 2.45 1.45
CA TYR A 77 -17.12 1.98 1.73
C TYR A 77 -16.08 3.08 1.51
N LEU A 78 -16.26 3.99 0.55
CA LEU A 78 -15.39 5.17 0.44
C LEU A 78 -15.57 6.13 1.62
N ASP A 79 -16.78 6.24 2.17
CA ASP A 79 -17.03 7.03 3.38
C ASP A 79 -16.34 6.41 4.60
N GLN A 80 -16.35 5.07 4.70
CA GLN A 80 -15.60 4.35 5.74
C GLN A 80 -14.08 4.50 5.57
N ALA A 81 -13.57 4.48 4.33
CA ALA A 81 -12.16 4.76 4.05
C ALA A 81 -11.77 6.19 4.48
N ASP A 82 -12.62 7.18 4.20
CA ASP A 82 -12.44 8.57 4.64
C ASP A 82 -12.38 8.71 6.15
N ALA A 83 -13.36 8.13 6.83
CA ALA A 83 -13.43 8.12 8.28
C ALA A 83 -12.20 7.44 8.90
N LEU A 84 -11.72 6.34 8.30
CA LEU A 84 -10.52 5.65 8.73
C LEU A 84 -9.26 6.52 8.55
N ILE A 85 -9.10 7.19 7.41
CA ILE A 85 -8.01 8.15 7.17
C ILE A 85 -8.02 9.26 8.22
N LYS A 86 -9.18 9.87 8.45
CA LYS A 86 -9.36 10.91 9.48
C LYS A 86 -9.00 10.40 10.87
N ASN A 87 -9.42 9.19 11.22
CA ASN A 87 -9.14 8.58 12.53
C ASN A 87 -7.64 8.31 12.71
N VAL A 88 -6.97 7.76 11.70
CA VAL A 88 -5.52 7.56 11.68
C VAL A 88 -4.77 8.88 11.83
N HIS A 89 -5.11 9.90 11.05
CA HIS A 89 -4.47 11.22 11.18
C HIS A 89 -4.68 11.81 12.57
N ASN A 90 -5.89 11.70 13.13
CA ASN A 90 -6.21 12.23 14.45
C ASN A 90 -5.59 11.46 15.62
N ILE A 91 -5.19 10.21 15.43
CA ILE A 91 -4.54 9.43 16.49
C ILE A 91 -3.03 9.39 16.24
N LEU A 92 -2.60 8.89 15.09
CA LEU A 92 -1.19 8.65 14.77
C LEU A 92 -0.43 9.90 14.31
N GLY A 93 -1.13 10.94 13.85
CA GLY A 93 -0.56 12.26 13.52
C GLY A 93 -0.48 13.23 14.71
N ARG A 94 -0.67 12.73 15.94
CA ARG A 94 -0.56 13.50 17.19
C ARG A 94 0.47 12.88 18.13
N GLN A 95 0.96 13.67 19.08
CA GLN A 95 1.86 13.20 20.13
C GLN A 95 1.21 12.09 20.97
N ARG A 96 2.03 11.27 21.63
CA ARG A 96 1.54 10.24 22.55
C ARG A 96 0.93 10.91 23.79
N GLY A 97 -0.20 10.40 24.27
CA GLY A 97 -0.76 10.82 25.56
C GLY A 97 0.13 10.34 26.70
N GLY A 98 0.44 11.22 27.66
CA GLY A 98 1.24 10.89 28.83
C GLY A 98 0.46 10.02 29.81
N SER A 99 0.62 8.70 29.74
CA SER A 99 0.29 7.77 30.82
C SER A 99 0.99 6.44 30.59
N SER A 100 1.77 6.01 31.58
CA SER A 100 2.40 4.68 31.70
C SER A 100 1.37 3.54 31.87
N LEU A 101 0.08 3.87 31.99
CA LEU A 101 -1.04 2.94 31.94
C LEU A 101 -1.79 3.20 30.63
N GLY A 102 -1.55 2.31 29.67
CA GLY A 102 -1.88 2.49 28.25
C GLY A 102 -3.29 3.03 27.98
N VAL A 103 -3.34 4.21 27.37
CA VAL A 103 -4.38 4.63 26.43
C VAL A 103 -3.69 5.49 25.37
N GLY A 104 -3.93 5.16 24.10
CA GLY A 104 -3.33 5.79 22.93
C GLY A 104 -3.55 7.30 22.84
N ALA A 105 -2.90 7.94 21.85
CA ALA A 105 -3.05 9.37 21.60
C ALA A 105 -4.52 9.77 21.58
N SER A 106 -4.91 10.59 22.56
CA SER A 106 -6.18 11.29 22.55
C SER A 106 -6.18 12.27 21.37
N SER A 107 -7.34 12.46 20.74
CA SER A 107 -7.56 13.53 19.76
C SER A 107 -7.20 14.94 20.29
N HIS A 108 -7.03 15.07 21.61
CA HIS A 108 -6.65 16.30 22.30
C HIS A 108 -5.13 16.52 22.39
N GLN A 109 -4.30 15.53 22.01
CA GLN A 109 -2.85 15.73 22.00
C GLN A 109 -2.44 16.70 20.88
N PRO A 110 -1.36 17.47 21.04
CA PRO A 110 -0.86 18.31 19.95
C PRO A 110 -0.54 17.48 18.70
N ARG A 111 -0.71 18.09 17.51
CA ARG A 111 -0.19 17.52 16.25
C ARG A 111 1.32 17.28 16.37
N LEU A 112 1.84 16.33 15.61
CA LEU A 112 3.29 16.15 15.49
C LEU A 112 3.94 17.43 14.92
N LEU A 113 5.22 17.62 15.22
CA LEU A 113 5.95 18.84 14.86
C LEU A 113 5.85 19.10 13.35
N GLY A 114 5.33 20.27 12.96
CA GLY A 114 5.14 20.67 11.56
C GLY A 114 3.77 20.30 10.97
N ALA A 115 2.97 19.45 11.63
CA ALA A 115 1.60 19.13 11.19
C ALA A 115 0.55 20.10 11.75
N SER A 116 -0.56 20.20 11.03
CA SER A 116 -1.78 20.93 11.41
C SER A 116 -3.02 20.12 11.06
N ASP A 117 -4.22 20.61 11.31
CA ASP A 117 -5.45 19.90 10.91
C ASP A 117 -5.63 19.86 9.38
N ASP A 118 -5.20 20.91 8.66
CA ASP A 118 -5.25 20.96 7.19
C ASP A 118 -4.08 20.21 6.52
N HIS A 119 -2.95 20.12 7.23
CA HIS A 119 -1.75 19.41 6.80
C HIS A 119 -1.34 18.34 7.83
N PRO A 120 -2.14 17.28 8.00
CA PRO A 120 -2.01 16.32 9.10
C PRO A 120 -0.76 15.43 9.02
N THR A 121 -0.10 15.36 7.87
CA THR A 121 1.03 14.45 7.62
C THR A 121 2.41 15.13 7.61
N LYS A 122 2.47 16.47 7.70
CA LYS A 122 3.74 17.23 7.66
C LYS A 122 4.70 16.97 8.82
N GLY A 123 4.23 16.34 9.90
CA GLY A 123 5.07 15.89 11.01
C GLY A 123 5.41 14.40 10.96
N GLY A 124 5.10 13.73 9.85
CA GLY A 124 5.13 12.29 9.76
C GLY A 124 3.94 11.63 10.46
N LEU A 125 4.05 10.33 10.73
CA LEU A 125 3.03 9.55 11.44
C LEU A 125 3.68 8.52 12.36
N ARG A 126 3.16 8.39 13.58
CA ARG A 126 3.50 7.28 14.47
C ARG A 126 2.95 5.96 13.92
N ILE A 127 3.55 4.83 14.27
CA ILE A 127 3.02 3.52 13.87
C ILE A 127 1.92 3.01 14.80
N GLY A 128 1.86 3.51 16.04
CA GLY A 128 0.79 3.20 16.97
C GLY A 128 1.05 1.97 17.83
N LYS A 129 2.31 1.64 18.13
CA LYS A 129 2.64 0.60 19.11
C LYS A 129 2.28 1.04 20.53
N VAL A 130 1.92 0.08 21.37
CA VAL A 130 1.57 0.32 22.78
C VAL A 130 2.77 0.86 23.56
N HIS A 131 3.96 0.31 23.32
CA HIS A 131 5.16 0.70 24.05
C HIS A 131 5.73 2.06 23.56
N PRO A 132 6.39 2.83 24.44
CA PRO A 132 7.07 4.07 24.07
C PRO A 132 8.22 3.80 23.09
N GLU A 133 8.71 4.84 22.41
CA GLU A 133 9.60 4.66 21.26
C GLU A 133 10.94 4.00 21.59
N GLU A 134 11.43 4.17 22.83
CA GLU A 134 12.66 3.57 23.37
C GLU A 134 12.57 2.05 23.56
N HIS A 135 11.37 1.49 23.62
CA HIS A 135 11.19 0.06 23.76
C HIS A 135 11.62 -0.68 22.47
N PRO A 136 12.17 -1.91 22.56
CA PRO A 136 12.53 -2.69 21.36
C PRO A 136 11.35 -2.91 20.40
N ASP A 137 10.14 -3.10 20.93
CA ASP A 137 8.87 -3.11 20.19
C ASP A 137 8.09 -1.79 20.37
N GLY A 138 8.83 -0.68 20.42
CA GLY A 138 8.33 0.65 20.70
C GLY A 138 7.68 1.32 19.51
N ASP A 139 6.87 2.34 19.80
CA ASP A 139 6.34 3.25 18.79
C ASP A 139 7.45 4.06 18.11
N GLY A 140 7.11 4.93 17.18
CA GLY A 140 8.08 5.67 16.38
C GLY A 140 7.55 5.90 14.99
N GLN A 141 8.41 6.41 14.13
CA GLN A 141 8.12 6.47 12.70
C GLN A 141 8.95 5.40 11.99
N TYR A 142 8.29 4.56 11.19
CA TYR A 142 8.92 3.48 10.45
C TYR A 142 8.70 3.74 8.97
N TYR A 143 9.79 3.77 8.19
CA TYR A 143 9.73 4.22 6.80
C TYR A 143 8.75 3.36 5.99
N HIS A 144 8.87 2.04 6.14
CA HIS A 144 8.02 1.08 5.50
C HIS A 144 6.52 1.29 5.78
N TYR A 145 6.14 1.63 7.01
CA TYR A 145 4.73 1.84 7.36
C TYR A 145 4.20 3.13 6.75
N ILE A 146 5.07 4.14 6.67
CA ILE A 146 4.79 5.42 6.02
C ILE A 146 4.56 5.23 4.52
N THR A 147 5.36 4.42 3.82
CA THR A 147 5.14 4.17 2.38
C THR A 147 3.82 3.45 2.12
N LYS A 148 3.45 2.46 2.95
CA LYS A 148 2.14 1.79 2.85
C LYS A 148 0.98 2.78 3.06
N TRP A 149 1.10 3.70 4.01
CA TRP A 149 0.08 4.74 4.22
C TRP A 149 0.03 5.75 3.06
N ALA A 150 1.18 6.20 2.56
CA ALA A 150 1.26 7.08 1.40
C ALA A 150 0.64 6.42 0.15
N PHE A 151 0.86 5.11 -0.04
CA PHE A 151 0.18 4.33 -1.06
C PHE A 151 -1.34 4.33 -0.88
N ALA A 152 -1.84 4.06 0.33
CA ALA A 152 -3.28 4.07 0.61
C ALA A 152 -3.94 5.43 0.32
N LEU A 153 -3.30 6.54 0.75
CA LEU A 153 -3.74 7.90 0.44
C LEU A 153 -3.75 8.17 -1.07
N ASN A 154 -2.73 7.70 -1.78
CA ASN A 154 -2.67 7.81 -3.22
C ASN A 154 -3.82 7.06 -3.91
N ARG A 155 -4.11 5.82 -3.50
CA ARG A 155 -5.28 5.08 -4.01
C ARG A 155 -6.58 5.81 -3.73
N MET A 156 -6.72 6.40 -2.53
CA MET A 156 -7.89 7.18 -2.17
C MET A 156 -8.07 8.41 -3.06
N SER A 157 -6.98 9.08 -3.44
CA SER A 157 -7.05 10.21 -4.38
C SER A 157 -7.65 9.82 -5.72
N LEU A 158 -7.34 8.62 -6.23
CA LEU A 158 -7.88 8.12 -7.48
C LEU A 158 -9.35 7.73 -7.35
N ALA A 159 -9.72 7.02 -6.27
CA ALA A 159 -11.07 6.57 -6.02
C ALA A 159 -12.05 7.73 -5.75
N ARG A 160 -11.62 8.77 -5.03
CA ARG A 160 -12.42 9.97 -4.78
C ARG A 160 -12.31 11.04 -5.87
N ASN A 161 -11.41 10.86 -6.83
CA ASN A 161 -11.02 11.92 -7.76
C ASN A 161 -10.65 13.23 -7.04
N ASP A 162 -9.92 13.14 -5.93
CA ASP A 162 -9.59 14.27 -5.07
C ASP A 162 -8.08 14.31 -4.79
N ALA A 163 -7.41 15.34 -5.31
CA ALA A 163 -5.98 15.51 -5.20
C ALA A 163 -5.49 15.66 -3.75
N LYS A 164 -6.36 16.03 -2.79
CA LYS A 164 -5.95 16.30 -1.40
C LYS A 164 -5.24 15.10 -0.76
N TYR A 165 -5.71 13.88 -1.02
CA TYR A 165 -5.10 12.68 -0.41
C TYR A 165 -3.69 12.45 -0.96
N ASN A 166 -3.48 12.65 -2.26
CA ASN A 166 -2.14 12.55 -2.85
C ASN A 166 -1.23 13.68 -2.36
N ASN A 167 -1.76 14.88 -2.15
CA ASN A 167 -0.99 15.98 -1.57
C ASN A 167 -0.53 15.65 -0.15
N TRP A 168 -1.40 15.09 0.71
CA TRP A 168 -0.99 14.63 2.04
C TRP A 168 0.07 13.51 1.98
N ALA A 169 0.00 12.61 0.98
CA ALA A 169 1.02 11.59 0.77
C ALA A 169 2.38 12.20 0.35
N VAL A 170 2.37 13.20 -0.54
CA VAL A 170 3.57 13.93 -0.96
C VAL A 170 4.17 14.69 0.21
N GLU A 171 3.34 15.39 0.99
CA GLU A 171 3.76 16.10 2.21
C GLU A 171 4.38 15.14 3.22
N LEU A 172 3.79 13.96 3.39
CA LEU A 172 4.31 12.92 4.28
C LEU A 172 5.72 12.51 3.88
N LEU A 173 5.95 12.14 2.62
CA LEU A 173 7.26 11.69 2.17
C LEU A 173 8.30 12.82 2.18
N LYS A 174 7.94 14.04 1.75
CA LYS A 174 8.83 15.22 1.84
C LYS A 174 9.24 15.51 3.29
N ALA A 175 8.31 15.38 4.24
CA ALA A 175 8.58 15.65 5.65
C ALA A 175 9.55 14.63 6.25
N VAL A 176 9.35 13.34 5.99
CA VAL A 176 10.12 12.28 6.68
C VAL A 176 11.43 11.90 5.98
N HIS A 177 11.52 12.05 4.66
CA HIS A 177 12.66 11.58 3.86
C HIS A 177 14.02 12.08 4.36
N PRO A 178 14.22 13.38 4.68
CA PRO A 178 15.50 13.89 5.19
C PRO A 178 15.94 13.28 6.52
N HIS A 179 15.03 12.66 7.26
CA HIS A 179 15.29 12.06 8.56
C HIS A 179 15.55 10.55 8.48
N PHE A 180 14.99 9.89 7.46
CA PHE A 180 15.25 8.49 7.18
C PHE A 180 16.47 8.27 6.31
N VAL A 181 16.74 9.16 5.35
CA VAL A 181 17.79 9.01 4.34
C VAL A 181 18.98 9.89 4.66
N TYR A 182 20.16 9.28 4.72
CA TYR A 182 21.42 9.97 5.02
C TYR A 182 22.52 9.56 4.03
N ARG A 183 23.52 10.43 3.86
CA ARG A 183 24.75 10.15 3.12
C ARG A 183 25.91 10.09 4.09
N THR A 184 26.86 9.18 3.86
CA THR A 184 28.11 9.16 4.61
C THR A 184 29.03 10.29 4.13
N SER A 185 29.95 10.73 4.99
CA SER A 185 30.82 11.91 4.77
C SER A 185 31.69 11.86 3.50
N GLY A 186 31.76 10.70 2.82
CA GLY A 186 32.49 10.51 1.56
C GLY A 186 31.64 10.63 0.28
N GLY A 187 30.37 11.05 0.37
CA GLY A 187 29.53 11.27 -0.82
C GLY A 187 29.05 9.99 -1.52
N GLY A 188 28.99 8.87 -0.79
CA GLY A 188 28.52 7.59 -1.32
C GLY A 188 27.01 7.52 -1.54
N VAL A 189 26.55 6.37 -2.06
CA VAL A 189 25.11 6.09 -2.24
C VAL A 189 24.39 6.29 -0.91
N PRO A 190 23.25 7.02 -0.91
CA PRO A 190 22.50 7.24 0.30
C PRO A 190 22.10 5.92 0.95
N LYS A 191 21.95 5.96 2.27
CA LYS A 191 21.50 4.84 3.11
C LYS A 191 20.27 5.28 3.87
N MET A 192 19.54 4.32 4.44
CA MET A 192 18.36 4.64 5.21
C MET A 192 18.32 3.96 6.58
N TYR A 193 17.61 4.62 7.49
CA TYR A 193 17.22 4.07 8.77
C TYR A 193 15.86 3.38 8.65
N TRP A 194 15.66 2.29 9.38
CA TRP A 194 14.39 1.56 9.41
C TRP A 194 13.37 2.28 10.29
N LYS A 195 13.85 2.86 11.39
CA LYS A 195 13.06 3.54 12.41
C LYS A 195 13.73 4.83 12.86
N ILE A 196 12.93 5.90 12.97
CA ILE A 196 13.30 7.16 13.62
C ILE A 196 12.33 7.47 14.76
N SER A 197 12.77 8.39 15.63
CA SER A 197 11.96 8.94 16.72
C SER A 197 10.71 9.66 16.21
N ILE A 198 9.69 9.74 17.05
CA ILE A 198 8.40 10.38 16.79
C ILE A 198 8.60 11.85 16.38
N ASP A 199 9.56 12.55 16.99
CA ASP A 199 9.89 13.95 16.68
C ASP A 199 10.91 14.11 15.55
N MET A 200 11.32 12.99 14.92
CA MET A 200 12.26 12.90 13.79
C MET A 200 13.68 13.42 14.09
N LYS A 201 14.06 13.64 15.35
CA LYS A 201 15.38 14.21 15.68
C LYS A 201 16.52 13.20 15.71
N ARG A 202 16.21 11.91 15.89
CA ARG A 202 17.22 10.86 16.04
C ARG A 202 16.84 9.56 15.32
N PRO A 203 17.81 8.87 14.72
CA PRO A 203 17.63 7.49 14.30
C PRO A 203 17.49 6.58 15.51
N MET A 204 16.65 5.55 15.38
CA MET A 204 16.41 4.57 16.44
C MET A 204 16.87 3.18 16.06
N VAL A 205 16.73 2.80 14.79
CA VAL A 205 17.30 1.56 14.27
C VAL A 205 18.18 1.88 13.07
N PRO A 206 19.53 1.84 13.24
CA PRO A 206 20.49 2.30 12.24
C PRO A 206 20.77 1.24 11.15
N SER A 207 19.74 0.51 10.74
CA SER A 207 19.77 -0.45 9.62
C SER A 207 18.61 -0.15 8.68
N GLU A 208 18.66 -0.69 7.46
CA GLU A 208 17.58 -0.60 6.48
C GLU A 208 16.78 -1.90 6.42
N GLY A 209 15.48 -1.82 6.11
CA GLY A 209 14.70 -2.98 5.73
C GLY A 209 15.18 -3.58 4.40
N ASN A 210 14.83 -4.83 4.14
CA ASN A 210 15.22 -5.50 2.90
C ASN A 210 14.55 -4.85 1.67
N LEU A 211 13.33 -4.32 1.84
CA LEU A 211 12.53 -3.78 0.73
C LEU A 211 12.34 -2.26 0.77
N ASP A 212 12.77 -1.59 1.85
CA ASP A 212 12.51 -0.16 2.06
C ASP A 212 12.91 0.75 0.88
N PRO A 213 14.07 0.59 0.21
CA PRO A 213 14.39 1.42 -0.95
C PRO A 213 13.47 1.18 -2.16
N PHE A 214 13.04 -0.06 -2.37
CA PHE A 214 12.14 -0.42 -3.47
C PHE A 214 10.73 0.12 -3.23
N ASP A 215 10.27 0.02 -1.98
CA ASP A 215 9.01 0.62 -1.52
C ASP A 215 9.02 2.14 -1.71
N GLY A 216 10.11 2.80 -1.28
CA GLY A 216 10.31 4.23 -1.46
C GLY A 216 10.23 4.64 -2.94
N LEU A 217 10.99 3.96 -3.81
CA LEU A 217 11.02 4.23 -5.24
C LEU A 217 9.64 4.11 -5.89
N ILE A 218 8.96 2.98 -5.68
CA ILE A 218 7.65 2.73 -6.28
C ILE A 218 6.62 3.72 -5.75
N THR A 219 6.61 3.97 -4.43
CA THR A 219 5.64 4.89 -3.82
C THR A 219 5.83 6.30 -4.37
N VAL A 220 7.06 6.83 -4.39
CA VAL A 220 7.37 8.17 -4.92
C VAL A 220 6.86 8.34 -6.35
N ARG A 221 7.16 7.36 -7.23
CA ARG A 221 6.71 7.39 -8.63
C ARG A 221 5.19 7.37 -8.76
N LEU A 222 4.49 6.60 -7.93
CA LEU A 222 3.02 6.60 -7.92
C LEU A 222 2.45 7.97 -7.51
N LEU A 223 3.06 8.61 -6.51
CA LEU A 223 2.66 9.95 -6.06
C LEU A 223 2.90 11.01 -7.13
N GLN A 224 4.06 10.98 -7.79
CA GLN A 224 4.42 11.85 -8.91
C GLN A 224 3.45 11.72 -10.08
N ASN A 225 3.21 10.48 -10.54
CA ASN A 225 2.28 10.20 -11.65
C ASN A 225 0.88 10.72 -11.36
N THR A 226 0.42 10.54 -10.12
CA THR A 226 -0.90 11.00 -9.70
C THR A 226 -0.97 12.53 -9.61
N ALA A 227 0.07 13.17 -9.06
CA ALA A 227 0.17 14.63 -9.03
C ALA A 227 0.18 15.22 -10.45
N ALA A 228 0.92 14.63 -11.39
CA ALA A 228 0.93 15.03 -12.79
C ALA A 228 -0.45 14.88 -13.45
N ALA A 229 -1.16 13.78 -13.19
CA ALA A 229 -2.50 13.54 -13.72
C ALA A 229 -3.51 14.62 -13.27
N PHE A 230 -3.53 14.97 -11.97
CA PHE A 230 -4.41 16.02 -11.45
C PHE A 230 -4.05 17.43 -11.97
N ARG A 231 -2.75 17.73 -12.12
CA ARG A 231 -2.30 18.98 -12.77
C ARG A 231 -2.79 19.09 -14.21
N GLY A 232 -2.66 17.99 -14.97
CA GLY A 232 -3.13 17.92 -16.36
C GLY A 232 -4.65 18.11 -16.53
N ARG A 233 -5.46 17.69 -15.55
CA ARG A 233 -6.93 17.92 -15.55
C ARG A 233 -7.27 19.39 -15.32
N LYS A 234 -6.68 20.02 -14.29
CA LYS A 234 -6.87 21.45 -13.99
C LYS A 234 -6.55 22.35 -15.19
N ASN A 235 -5.48 22.04 -15.92
CA ASN A 235 -5.09 22.81 -17.11
C ASN A 235 -6.10 22.67 -18.28
N LYS A 236 -6.84 21.55 -18.36
CA LYS A 236 -7.89 21.34 -19.37
C LYS A 236 -9.20 22.02 -19.00
N GLU A 237 -9.56 22.02 -17.71
CA GLU A 237 -10.79 22.66 -17.18
C GLU A 237 -10.65 24.19 -17.08
N GLY A 238 -9.45 24.72 -16.80
CA GLY A 238 -9.15 26.15 -16.66
C GLY A 238 -8.80 26.88 -17.97
N GLY A 239 -9.12 26.31 -19.13
CA GLY A 239 -8.77 26.83 -20.46
C GLY A 239 -9.49 28.13 -20.87
N VAL A 240 -9.31 29.21 -20.13
CA VAL A 240 -9.48 30.57 -20.68
C VAL A 240 -8.21 30.91 -21.46
N LYS A 241 -8.35 31.19 -22.76
CA LYS A 241 -7.30 31.86 -23.55
C LYS A 241 -7.07 33.27 -23.01
N GLY A 242 -6.22 33.41 -21.98
CA GLY A 242 -5.80 34.68 -21.40
C GLY A 242 -4.28 34.76 -21.35
N GLY A 243 -3.71 35.83 -21.92
CA GLY A 243 -2.32 35.89 -22.35
C GLY A 243 -1.25 36.08 -21.27
N GLY A 244 -0.01 35.79 -21.66
CA GLY A 244 1.18 36.52 -21.23
C GLY A 244 1.51 36.56 -19.73
N GLY A 245 1.22 35.50 -18.98
CA GLY A 245 1.68 35.33 -17.60
C GLY A 245 2.84 34.34 -17.54
N ARG A 246 3.92 34.71 -16.86
CA ARG A 246 5.13 33.90 -16.61
C ARG A 246 4.74 32.47 -16.23
N VAL A 247 5.19 31.49 -17.02
CA VAL A 247 5.04 30.06 -16.74
C VAL A 247 5.76 29.81 -15.41
N GLU A 248 5.00 29.61 -14.33
CA GLU A 248 5.57 29.10 -13.08
C GLU A 248 6.23 27.75 -13.42
N GLU A 249 7.52 27.63 -13.12
CA GLU A 249 8.30 26.44 -13.41
C GLU A 249 7.61 25.21 -12.80
N LYS A 250 7.48 24.17 -13.62
CA LYS A 250 6.96 22.85 -13.25
C LYS A 250 7.79 22.27 -12.10
N GLU A 251 7.39 22.51 -10.86
CA GLU A 251 8.03 21.80 -9.76
C GLU A 251 7.52 20.35 -9.76
N ASP A 252 8.34 19.44 -10.28
CA ASP A 252 8.08 18.02 -10.13
C ASP A 252 8.26 17.65 -8.66
N VAL A 253 7.26 16.99 -8.09
CA VAL A 253 7.26 16.62 -6.69
C VAL A 253 8.20 15.44 -6.48
N LEU A 254 8.87 15.39 -5.33
CA LEU A 254 9.64 14.22 -4.90
C LEU A 254 10.82 13.80 -5.81
N VAL A 255 11.37 14.71 -6.62
CA VAL A 255 12.47 14.41 -7.56
C VAL A 255 13.71 13.87 -6.83
N LYS A 256 14.14 14.57 -5.77
CA LYS A 256 15.32 14.18 -4.99
C LYS A 256 15.10 12.83 -4.27
N GLU A 257 13.89 12.60 -3.79
CA GLU A 257 13.49 11.35 -3.16
C GLU A 257 13.57 10.18 -4.14
N GLU A 258 13.09 10.35 -5.37
CA GLU A 258 13.21 9.36 -6.43
C GLU A 258 14.67 9.05 -6.76
N GLU A 259 15.51 10.09 -6.95
CA GLU A 259 16.94 9.95 -7.22
C GLU A 259 17.66 9.18 -6.10
N ASP A 260 17.37 9.53 -4.84
CA ASP A 260 17.93 8.86 -3.67
C ASP A 260 17.55 7.36 -3.69
N PHE A 261 16.28 7.01 -3.87
CA PHE A 261 15.85 5.60 -3.88
C PHE A 261 16.34 4.83 -5.11
N LEU A 262 16.35 5.44 -6.29
CA LEU A 262 16.83 4.78 -7.50
C LEU A 262 18.30 4.38 -7.33
N SER A 263 19.14 5.27 -6.80
CA SER A 263 20.56 4.97 -6.55
C SER A 263 20.76 3.82 -5.55
N MET A 264 19.91 3.71 -4.53
CA MET A 264 19.92 2.58 -3.60
C MET A 264 19.49 1.27 -4.28
N VAL A 265 18.40 1.32 -5.05
CA VAL A 265 17.82 0.18 -5.75
C VAL A 265 18.82 -0.43 -6.72
N GLU A 266 19.49 0.40 -7.54
CA GLU A 266 20.46 -0.04 -8.57
C GLU A 266 21.62 -0.87 -8.00
N ILE A 267 21.99 -0.63 -6.75
CA ILE A 267 23.04 -1.38 -6.05
C ILE A 267 22.46 -2.60 -5.33
N LYS A 268 21.34 -2.42 -4.64
CA LYS A 268 20.78 -3.43 -3.73
C LYS A 268 20.17 -4.61 -4.47
N TYR A 269 19.48 -4.38 -5.60
CA TYR A 269 18.69 -5.42 -6.26
C TYR A 269 19.51 -6.65 -6.68
N ARG A 270 20.79 -6.46 -7.03
CA ARG A 270 21.70 -7.54 -7.46
C ARG A 270 22.03 -8.54 -6.35
N ARG A 271 21.81 -8.15 -5.08
CA ARG A 271 22.05 -8.98 -3.90
C ARG A 271 20.75 -9.34 -3.18
N TYR A 272 19.61 -8.98 -3.77
CA TYR A 272 18.31 -9.28 -3.19
C TYR A 272 18.14 -10.79 -3.01
N HIS A 273 17.81 -11.18 -1.78
CA HIS A 273 17.38 -12.51 -1.41
C HIS A 273 16.45 -12.39 -0.20
N SER A 274 15.53 -13.33 -0.06
CA SER A 274 14.73 -13.50 1.14
C SER A 274 14.23 -14.94 1.25
N SER A 275 14.02 -15.37 2.49
CA SER A 275 13.30 -16.60 2.85
C SER A 275 12.08 -16.29 3.72
N ASP A 276 11.70 -15.02 3.84
CA ASP A 276 10.52 -14.56 4.57
C ASP A 276 9.33 -14.48 3.59
N PRO A 277 8.23 -15.23 3.80
CA PRO A 277 7.08 -15.20 2.89
C PRO A 277 6.46 -13.81 2.73
N LEU A 278 6.51 -12.96 3.75
CA LEU A 278 5.98 -11.60 3.66
C LEU A 278 6.87 -10.73 2.78
N ASP A 279 8.18 -10.72 3.01
CA ASP A 279 9.13 -10.02 2.13
C ASP A 279 8.99 -10.48 0.68
N LEU A 280 8.86 -11.79 0.46
CA LEU A 280 8.74 -12.35 -0.88
C LEU A 280 7.43 -11.93 -1.57
N GLY A 281 6.33 -11.94 -0.84
CA GLY A 281 5.05 -11.40 -1.32
C GLY A 281 5.13 -9.91 -1.61
N GLU A 282 5.79 -9.17 -0.74
CA GLU A 282 5.97 -7.74 -0.86
C GLU A 282 6.76 -7.32 -2.07
N ALA A 283 7.89 -7.97 -2.27
CA ALA A 283 8.68 -7.82 -3.47
C ALA A 283 7.84 -8.04 -4.73
N LEU A 284 6.92 -9.01 -4.73
CA LEU A 284 6.02 -9.25 -5.86
C LEU A 284 4.98 -8.13 -6.06
N TRP A 285 4.32 -7.62 -5.02
CA TRP A 285 3.38 -6.49 -5.18
C TRP A 285 4.06 -5.12 -5.34
N LEU A 286 5.37 -5.03 -5.17
CA LEU A 286 6.12 -3.81 -5.50
C LEU A 286 6.59 -3.84 -6.93
N THR A 287 7.25 -4.93 -7.31
CA THR A 287 7.86 -5.04 -8.64
C THR A 287 6.84 -5.02 -9.76
N HIS A 288 5.58 -5.45 -9.54
CA HIS A 288 4.59 -5.44 -10.62
C HIS A 288 4.34 -4.04 -11.18
N TRP A 289 4.46 -2.98 -10.37
CA TRP A 289 4.34 -1.59 -10.81
C TRP A 289 5.39 -1.16 -11.83
N ALA A 290 6.61 -1.73 -11.78
CA ALA A 290 7.73 -1.41 -12.67
C ALA A 290 7.92 -2.42 -13.82
N LEU A 291 7.01 -3.41 -13.92
CA LEU A 291 6.96 -4.35 -15.03
C LEU A 291 6.01 -3.83 -16.12
N ALA A 292 6.24 -4.22 -17.37
CA ALA A 292 5.24 -4.03 -18.41
C ALA A 292 3.93 -4.77 -18.02
N SER A 293 2.78 -4.23 -18.42
CA SER A 293 1.56 -5.04 -18.45
C SER A 293 1.72 -6.01 -19.63
N ASP A 294 1.46 -7.30 -19.43
CA ASP A 294 1.56 -8.30 -20.48
C ASP A 294 0.70 -7.87 -21.68
N SER A 295 1.34 -7.29 -22.71
CA SER A 295 0.79 -7.38 -24.06
C SER A 295 0.93 -8.84 -24.44
N SER A 296 -0.20 -9.50 -24.70
CA SER A 296 -0.26 -10.84 -25.29
C SER A 296 0.90 -11.06 -26.27
N PRO A 297 1.59 -12.22 -26.27
CA PRO A 297 2.81 -12.40 -27.06
C PRO A 297 2.50 -12.11 -28.53
N SER A 298 3.06 -11.01 -29.05
CA SER A 298 2.97 -10.71 -30.47
C SER A 298 3.60 -11.89 -31.20
N LYS A 299 2.79 -12.65 -31.93
CA LYS A 299 3.28 -13.66 -32.87
C LYS A 299 4.30 -12.98 -33.77
N SER A 300 5.48 -13.58 -33.82
CA SER A 300 6.49 -13.32 -34.84
C SER A 300 5.84 -13.35 -36.23
N GLY A 301 5.98 -12.25 -36.96
CA GLY A 301 5.50 -12.11 -38.33
C GLY A 301 6.20 -10.95 -38.99
N VAL A 302 7.28 -11.25 -39.71
CA VAL A 302 7.98 -10.34 -40.61
C VAL A 302 6.98 -9.62 -41.51
N THR A 303 6.95 -8.29 -41.52
CA THR A 303 6.50 -7.49 -42.66
C THR A 303 7.14 -6.10 -42.63
N MET A 304 7.70 -5.70 -43.78
CA MET A 304 8.32 -4.41 -44.08
C MET A 304 7.27 -3.28 -44.13
N PRO A 305 7.65 -2.00 -43.96
CA PRO A 305 6.68 -0.92 -43.84
C PRO A 305 6.16 -0.44 -45.21
N SER A 306 4.84 -0.21 -45.28
CA SER A 306 4.24 0.73 -46.24
C SER A 306 3.43 1.79 -45.47
N SER A 307 3.46 3.00 -46.02
CA SER A 307 3.13 4.28 -45.40
C SER A 307 1.63 4.59 -45.29
N THR A 308 1.34 5.66 -44.52
CA THR A 308 0.09 6.43 -44.35
C THR A 308 -0.83 5.88 -43.25
N GLY A 309 -1.39 6.63 -42.30
CA GLY A 309 -1.36 8.04 -41.93
C GLY A 309 -2.48 8.27 -40.88
N ALA A 310 -2.23 9.18 -39.92
CA ALA A 310 -3.17 9.90 -39.05
C ALA A 310 -4.07 9.12 -38.04
N GLY A 311 -3.89 9.45 -36.75
CA GLY A 311 -4.83 9.14 -35.68
C GLY A 311 -4.20 9.02 -34.29
N GLU A 312 -3.50 10.05 -33.79
CA GLU A 312 -2.95 10.06 -32.42
C GLU A 312 -4.05 10.28 -31.38
N ALA A 313 -4.61 9.19 -30.87
CA ALA A 313 -5.22 9.14 -29.55
C ALA A 313 -4.12 8.90 -28.50
N ALA A 314 -4.20 9.63 -27.38
CA ALA A 314 -3.24 9.63 -26.28
C ALA A 314 -2.74 8.22 -25.90
N GLN A 315 -1.53 7.89 -26.35
CA GLN A 315 -0.81 6.71 -25.88
C GLN A 315 -0.38 6.99 -24.44
N GLY A 316 -0.97 6.27 -23.49
CA GLY A 316 -0.41 6.15 -22.15
C GLY A 316 1.05 5.73 -22.29
N GLU A 317 1.94 6.48 -21.64
CA GLU A 317 3.37 6.25 -21.62
C GLU A 317 3.63 4.77 -21.30
N LYS A 318 4.16 4.01 -22.27
CA LYS A 318 4.50 2.61 -22.04
C LYS A 318 5.58 2.58 -20.97
N VAL A 319 5.25 2.09 -19.77
CA VAL A 319 6.23 1.82 -18.71
C VAL A 319 7.33 0.95 -19.32
N LYS A 320 8.52 1.52 -19.49
CA LYS A 320 9.70 0.75 -19.91
C LYS A 320 10.02 -0.20 -18.78
N GLU A 321 9.92 -1.49 -19.03
CA GLU A 321 10.21 -2.50 -18.03
C GLU A 321 11.62 -2.33 -17.46
N GLU A 322 11.71 -2.29 -16.13
CA GLU A 322 12.98 -2.11 -15.42
C GLU A 322 13.60 -3.45 -15.05
N ALA A 323 14.88 -3.62 -15.39
CA ALA A 323 15.60 -4.88 -15.19
C ALA A 323 15.64 -5.33 -13.71
N TRP A 324 15.72 -4.37 -12.78
CA TRP A 324 15.72 -4.69 -11.34
C TRP A 324 14.39 -5.33 -10.91
N ALA A 325 13.26 -4.86 -11.46
CA ALA A 325 11.94 -5.33 -11.08
C ALA A 325 11.71 -6.77 -11.55
N ARG A 326 12.10 -7.07 -12.80
CA ARG A 326 12.05 -8.43 -13.34
C ARG A 326 12.96 -9.38 -12.57
N PHE A 327 14.18 -8.94 -12.22
CA PHE A 327 15.11 -9.73 -11.45
C PHE A 327 14.52 -10.11 -10.08
N ILE A 328 14.07 -9.11 -9.32
CA ILE A 328 13.49 -9.34 -7.98
C ILE A 328 12.25 -10.21 -8.07
N ALA A 329 11.30 -9.92 -8.97
CA ALA A 329 10.10 -10.74 -9.12
C ALA A 329 10.43 -12.22 -9.42
N THR A 330 11.43 -12.46 -10.27
CA THR A 330 11.92 -13.81 -10.59
C THR A 330 12.55 -14.49 -9.38
N GLN A 331 13.41 -13.79 -8.64
CA GLN A 331 14.01 -14.34 -7.42
C GLN A 331 12.95 -14.63 -6.35
N SER A 332 11.97 -13.73 -6.17
CA SER A 332 10.93 -13.88 -5.17
C SER A 332 10.04 -15.10 -5.46
N ILE A 333 9.60 -15.30 -6.70
CA ILE A 333 8.79 -16.48 -7.05
C ILE A 333 9.58 -17.79 -6.92
N GLN A 334 10.87 -17.79 -7.28
CA GLN A 334 11.75 -18.95 -7.11
C GLN A 334 11.95 -19.31 -5.63
N SER A 335 12.16 -18.32 -4.76
CA SER A 335 12.24 -18.52 -3.32
C SER A 335 10.93 -19.02 -2.71
N LEU A 336 9.78 -18.51 -3.17
CA LEU A 336 8.47 -19.02 -2.75
C LEU A 336 8.26 -20.47 -3.17
N ASP A 337 8.65 -20.84 -4.40
CA ASP A 337 8.62 -22.23 -4.86
C ASP A 337 9.55 -23.14 -4.06
N LYS A 338 10.70 -22.62 -3.61
CA LYS A 338 11.59 -23.34 -2.70
C LYS A 338 10.94 -23.54 -1.33
N LEU A 339 10.39 -22.49 -0.71
CA LEU A 339 9.68 -22.59 0.57
C LEU A 339 8.52 -23.60 0.51
N TRP A 340 7.78 -23.62 -0.60
CA TRP A 340 6.74 -24.61 -0.82
C TRP A 340 7.28 -26.04 -0.86
N ARG A 341 8.32 -26.30 -1.66
CA ARG A 341 8.95 -27.62 -1.77
C ARG A 341 9.58 -28.10 -0.46
N ASP A 342 10.16 -27.17 0.30
CA ASP A 342 10.82 -27.47 1.58
C ASP A 342 9.83 -27.67 2.74
N GLY A 343 8.52 -27.50 2.50
CA GLY A 343 7.47 -27.81 3.47
C GLY A 343 7.07 -26.67 4.41
N TYR A 344 7.58 -25.45 4.21
CA TYR A 344 7.24 -24.29 5.06
C TYR A 344 5.72 -24.09 5.22
N PHE A 345 4.97 -24.13 4.11
CA PHE A 345 3.52 -23.94 4.10
C PHE A 345 2.71 -25.15 4.59
N SER A 346 3.40 -26.25 4.92
CA SER A 346 2.82 -27.46 5.51
C SER A 346 3.08 -27.56 7.01
N GLU A 347 3.91 -26.68 7.58
CA GLU A 347 4.15 -26.63 9.03
C GLU A 347 2.86 -26.35 9.82
N PRO A 348 2.79 -26.79 11.09
CA PRO A 348 1.68 -26.45 11.97
C PRO A 348 1.49 -24.93 12.13
N ALA A 349 0.25 -24.50 12.31
CA ALA A 349 -0.12 -23.08 12.38
C ALA A 349 0.68 -22.26 13.42
N GLY A 350 1.15 -22.90 14.50
CA GLY A 350 1.96 -22.24 15.53
C GLY A 350 3.32 -21.71 15.02
N TYR A 351 3.89 -22.33 13.99
CA TYR A 351 5.19 -21.98 13.40
C TYR A 351 5.09 -21.05 12.19
N ARG A 352 3.87 -20.67 11.81
CA ARG A 352 3.56 -19.87 10.63
C ARG A 352 2.80 -18.62 11.04
N LEU A 353 2.84 -17.58 10.23
CA LEU A 353 2.11 -16.33 10.48
C LEU A 353 1.14 -16.07 9.33
N ALA A 354 -0.17 -16.13 9.62
CA ALA A 354 -1.22 -16.01 8.62
C ALA A 354 -1.12 -14.73 7.78
N PHE A 355 -0.94 -13.57 8.43
CA PHE A 355 -0.81 -12.29 7.74
C PHE A 355 0.38 -12.25 6.76
N ARG A 356 1.45 -12.98 7.03
CA ARG A 356 2.62 -13.08 6.14
C ARG A 356 2.29 -13.85 4.86
N GLU A 357 1.58 -14.96 5.00
CA GLU A 357 1.16 -15.78 3.87
C GLU A 357 0.04 -15.10 3.06
N PHE A 358 -0.79 -14.27 3.69
CA PHE A 358 -1.70 -13.40 2.97
C PHE A 358 -0.97 -12.32 2.17
N GLY A 359 0.18 -11.82 2.65
CA GLY A 359 1.08 -11.00 1.86
C GLY A 359 1.65 -11.75 0.64
N THR A 360 2.13 -12.99 0.83
CA THR A 360 2.58 -13.86 -0.27
C THR A 360 1.53 -13.99 -1.37
N THR A 361 0.32 -14.35 -0.98
CA THR A 361 -0.79 -14.60 -1.90
C THR A 361 -1.25 -13.31 -2.59
N LEU A 362 -1.24 -12.15 -1.92
CA LEU A 362 -1.47 -10.84 -2.55
C LEU A 362 -0.44 -10.58 -3.66
N GLY A 363 0.86 -10.68 -3.35
CA GLY A 363 1.93 -10.43 -4.30
C GLY A 363 1.90 -11.34 -5.53
N VAL A 364 1.69 -12.64 -5.31
CA VAL A 364 1.54 -13.64 -6.38
C VAL A 364 0.35 -13.32 -7.30
N GLN A 365 -0.75 -12.82 -6.76
CA GLN A 365 -1.94 -12.51 -7.56
C GLN A 365 -1.71 -11.34 -8.51
N VAL A 366 -1.09 -10.25 -8.03
CA VAL A 366 -0.92 -9.00 -8.81
C VAL A 366 0.30 -9.02 -9.73
N ASN A 367 1.27 -9.90 -9.50
CA ASN A 367 2.51 -9.89 -10.27
C ASN A 367 2.42 -10.75 -11.56
N PRO A 368 2.73 -10.18 -12.75
CA PRO A 368 2.67 -10.91 -14.02
C PRO A 368 3.75 -11.99 -14.17
N VAL A 369 4.91 -11.86 -13.50
CA VAL A 369 5.95 -12.91 -13.51
C VAL A 369 5.41 -14.18 -12.85
N ALA A 370 4.64 -14.04 -11.77
CA ALA A 370 4.00 -15.16 -11.09
C ALA A 370 2.85 -15.79 -11.91
N ALA A 371 2.33 -15.09 -12.93
CA ALA A 371 1.30 -15.61 -13.83
C ALA A 371 1.88 -16.43 -14.99
N THR A 372 3.05 -16.04 -15.49
CA THR A 372 3.68 -16.57 -16.72
C THR A 372 4.62 -17.74 -16.49
N THR A 373 5.08 -17.98 -15.26
CA THR A 373 5.83 -19.19 -14.94
C THR A 373 4.96 -20.41 -15.30
N SER A 374 5.47 -21.25 -16.21
CA SER A 374 4.80 -22.42 -16.80
C SER A 374 4.34 -23.48 -15.77
N THR A 375 4.57 -23.19 -14.49
CA THR A 375 4.33 -23.96 -13.27
C THR A 375 3.39 -23.27 -12.29
N SER A 376 2.57 -22.26 -12.66
CA SER A 376 1.79 -21.42 -11.71
C SER A 376 0.62 -22.14 -10.98
N GLN A 377 0.90 -23.32 -10.40
CA GLN A 377 0.17 -23.97 -9.29
C GLN A 377 -0.20 -22.97 -8.19
N TRP A 378 0.58 -21.90 -8.02
CA TRP A 378 0.24 -20.80 -7.14
C TRP A 378 -1.17 -20.25 -7.35
N LYS A 379 -1.51 -19.82 -8.58
CA LYS A 379 -2.83 -19.26 -8.91
C LYS A 379 -3.92 -20.32 -9.03
N LYS A 380 -3.55 -21.58 -9.30
CA LYS A 380 -4.51 -22.68 -9.50
C LYS A 380 -4.91 -23.39 -8.22
N GLU A 381 -4.01 -23.51 -7.25
CA GLU A 381 -4.17 -24.43 -6.12
C GLU A 381 -3.62 -23.84 -4.81
N ARG A 382 -2.40 -23.28 -4.81
CA ARG A 382 -1.71 -22.95 -3.55
C ARG A 382 -2.36 -21.78 -2.82
N ILE A 383 -2.85 -20.76 -3.53
CA ILE A 383 -3.59 -19.65 -2.91
C ILE A 383 -4.84 -20.19 -2.19
N ASP A 384 -5.64 -21.01 -2.85
CA ASP A 384 -6.86 -21.57 -2.27
C ASP A 384 -6.55 -22.51 -1.09
N ALA A 385 -5.46 -23.28 -1.16
CA ALA A 385 -5.01 -24.10 -0.05
C ALA A 385 -4.66 -23.26 1.18
N LEU A 386 -3.95 -22.14 1.00
CA LEU A 386 -3.60 -21.23 2.09
C LEU A 386 -4.83 -20.50 2.66
N HIS A 387 -5.72 -20.01 1.80
CA HIS A 387 -6.99 -19.40 2.23
C HIS A 387 -7.84 -20.38 3.04
N THR A 388 -8.01 -21.61 2.54
CA THR A 388 -8.78 -22.66 3.21
C THR A 388 -8.18 -23.03 4.57
N PHE A 389 -6.85 -23.18 4.63
CA PHE A 389 -6.15 -23.51 5.87
C PHE A 389 -6.35 -22.44 6.95
N TRP A 390 -6.19 -21.17 6.58
CA TRP A 390 -6.29 -20.05 7.52
C TRP A 390 -7.73 -19.59 7.80
N ALA A 391 -8.71 -19.92 6.95
CA ALA A 391 -10.11 -19.53 7.15
C ALA A 391 -10.64 -19.87 8.55
N SER A 392 -10.26 -21.04 9.10
CA SER A 392 -10.65 -21.43 10.48
C SER A 392 -10.07 -20.54 11.58
N ARG A 393 -8.92 -19.91 11.29
CA ARG A 393 -7.94 -19.41 12.26
C ARG A 393 -7.63 -17.93 12.09
N VAL A 394 -8.29 -17.26 11.14
CA VAL A 394 -8.01 -15.88 10.73
C VAL A 394 -8.16 -14.86 11.88
N ILE A 395 -8.82 -15.25 12.97
CA ILE A 395 -9.06 -14.44 14.17
C ILE A 395 -8.42 -15.03 15.44
N GLU A 396 -7.55 -16.04 15.33
CA GLU A 396 -6.97 -16.70 16.51
C GLU A 396 -5.74 -15.96 17.05
N ARG A 397 -4.95 -15.34 16.16
CA ARG A 397 -3.72 -14.60 16.50
C ARG A 397 -3.53 -13.42 15.56
N ASP A 398 -2.89 -12.37 16.06
CA ASP A 398 -2.60 -11.15 15.31
C ASP A 398 -3.91 -10.56 14.76
N MET A 399 -4.94 -10.52 15.62
CA MET A 399 -6.35 -10.37 15.23
C MET A 399 -6.64 -9.02 14.59
N ASP A 400 -5.79 -8.03 14.83
CA ASP A 400 -5.93 -6.71 14.25
C ASP A 400 -5.48 -6.70 12.78
N ILE A 401 -4.47 -7.50 12.41
CA ILE A 401 -3.87 -7.48 11.05
C ILE A 401 -4.27 -8.66 10.17
N THR A 402 -4.36 -9.87 10.73
CA THR A 402 -4.60 -11.11 9.96
C THR A 402 -5.88 -11.04 9.13
N PRO A 403 -7.04 -10.61 9.66
CA PRO A 403 -8.26 -10.48 8.86
C PRO A 403 -8.15 -9.45 7.73
N VAL A 404 -7.43 -8.35 7.97
CA VAL A 404 -7.26 -7.26 6.98
C VAL A 404 -6.35 -7.71 5.84
N MET A 405 -5.27 -8.44 6.15
CA MET A 405 -4.42 -9.04 5.12
C MET A 405 -5.16 -10.12 4.34
N MET A 406 -6.00 -10.95 5.01
CA MET A 406 -6.84 -11.91 4.31
C MET A 406 -7.81 -11.22 3.35
N ALA A 407 -8.47 -10.13 3.76
CA ALA A 407 -9.37 -9.38 2.89
C ALA A 407 -8.63 -8.85 1.64
N SER A 408 -7.42 -8.33 1.81
CA SER A 408 -6.55 -7.88 0.71
C SER A 408 -6.14 -9.03 -0.22
N SER A 409 -5.97 -10.23 0.34
CA SER A 409 -5.61 -11.41 -0.44
C SER A 409 -6.82 -12.03 -1.16
N LEU A 410 -8.01 -12.00 -0.57
CA LEU A 410 -9.24 -12.43 -1.23
C LEU A 410 -9.60 -11.51 -2.41
N VAL A 411 -9.35 -10.20 -2.23
CA VAL A 411 -9.67 -9.16 -3.20
C VAL A 411 -8.46 -8.21 -3.30
N PRO A 412 -7.46 -8.52 -4.16
CA PRO A 412 -6.31 -7.65 -4.37
C PRO A 412 -6.70 -6.21 -4.75
N GLY A 413 -7.75 -6.06 -5.57
CA GLY A 413 -8.38 -4.77 -5.84
C GLY A 413 -7.38 -3.65 -6.17
N ALA A 414 -7.44 -2.56 -5.42
CA ALA A 414 -6.62 -1.36 -5.63
C ALA A 414 -5.10 -1.55 -5.38
N TRP A 415 -4.65 -2.74 -4.94
CA TRP A 415 -3.23 -3.12 -4.97
C TRP A 415 -2.74 -3.50 -6.38
N ASP A 416 -3.64 -3.94 -7.27
CA ASP A 416 -3.29 -4.24 -8.66
C ASP A 416 -3.10 -2.94 -9.46
N LYS A 417 -2.00 -2.85 -10.21
CA LYS A 417 -1.72 -1.70 -11.08
C LYS A 417 -2.73 -1.51 -12.21
N ASN A 418 -3.40 -2.58 -12.60
CA ASN A 418 -4.40 -2.57 -13.64
C ASN A 418 -5.81 -2.28 -13.11
N PHE A 419 -5.97 -2.18 -11.79
CA PHE A 419 -7.25 -1.85 -11.18
C PHE A 419 -7.79 -0.52 -11.69
N LYS A 420 -9.07 -0.50 -12.05
CA LYS A 420 -9.73 0.67 -12.61
C LYS A 420 -10.66 1.26 -11.55
N PHE A 421 -10.47 2.54 -11.28
CA PHE A 421 -11.41 3.34 -10.50
C PHE A 421 -12.50 3.83 -11.44
N LYS A 422 -13.76 3.68 -11.04
CA LYS A 422 -14.87 4.27 -11.78
C LYS A 422 -14.65 5.79 -11.81
N LYS A 423 -14.73 6.38 -13.00
CA LYS A 423 -14.81 7.83 -13.09
C LYS A 423 -16.15 8.20 -12.46
N GLY A 424 -16.14 9.08 -11.46
CA GLY A 424 -17.38 9.60 -10.90
C GLY A 424 -18.26 10.07 -12.07
N GLU A 425 -19.47 9.53 -12.16
CA GLU A 425 -20.52 10.21 -12.91
C GLU A 425 -20.61 11.59 -12.25
N GLU A 426 -20.37 12.65 -13.01
CA GLU A 426 -20.75 13.98 -12.59
C GLU A 426 -22.25 13.87 -12.27
N GLU A 427 -22.62 14.01 -11.00
CA GLU A 427 -24.02 14.13 -10.62
C GLU A 427 -24.57 15.36 -11.37
N GLU A 428 -25.31 15.11 -12.47
CA GLU A 428 -26.02 16.11 -13.27
C GLU A 428 -27.08 16.87 -12.46
#